data_AF-A0AAW0DBA4-F1
#
_entry.id   AF-A0AAW0DBA4-F1
#
_cell.length_a   1.000
_cell.length_b   1.000
_cell.length_c   1.000
_cell.angle_alpha   90.00
_cell.angle_beta   90.00
_cell.angle_gamma   90.00
#
_symmetry.space_group_name_H-M   'P 1'
#
loop_
_entity.id
_entity.type
_entity.pdbx_description
1 polymer ?
#
loop_
_entity_poly.entity_id
_entity_poly.type
_entity_poly.pdbx_seq_one_letter_code
_entity_poly.pdbx_strand_id
1 'polypeptide(L)'
;MTHSSISDPTPSHSVDLAHPRDPLSNPSSGSGSDNIDDIPPPPSPPPPRHSEPDEHNSDSSEQVATSNLPTTIPLHASPSYTRPPFNTHAFYKALEKTLPEPVALSLMRATRALLVDRTGRVRREGLTAKDLDNQAYLFRAALSELRAERTLSTQNDAAAVRTATTALRRDLDRLDQKMKEDIATLKHEIQMELDSRKNEVKDEFKQQDISIEEILNKSIVSVSDLRTELESVKWDNMRRAVVGLFAFASMTVIAVELRPKPPPPPPPIVPSPLKPKDVAMPPTEGLEKMEWAT
;
A
#
# COMPACT_ATOMS: atom_id res chain seq x y z
N MET A 1 6.55 40.55 -43.51
CA MET A 1 5.96 39.31 -44.08
C MET A 1 6.66 38.16 -43.36
N THR A 2 5.97 37.22 -42.72
CA THR A 2 4.57 36.76 -42.84
C THR A 2 3.65 37.21 -41.69
N HIS A 3 2.35 36.84 -41.75
CA HIS A 3 1.31 37.08 -40.73
C HIS A 3 0.75 35.75 -40.20
N SER A 4 0.38 35.71 -38.91
CA SER A 4 -0.65 34.86 -38.22
C SER A 4 -0.48 35.13 -36.71
N SER A 5 -1.40 35.66 -35.89
CA SER A 5 -2.84 35.96 -35.93
C SER A 5 -3.77 34.83 -35.47
N ILE A 6 -4.42 35.06 -34.30
CA ILE A 6 -5.65 34.42 -33.77
C ILE A 6 -5.47 32.96 -33.26
N SER A 7 -6.02 32.51 -32.11
CA SER A 7 -7.07 33.08 -31.21
C SER A 7 -6.83 32.74 -29.72
N ASP A 8 -7.27 33.64 -28.82
CA ASP A 8 -7.57 33.35 -27.42
C ASP A 8 -9.06 32.98 -27.21
N PRO A 9 -9.40 32.04 -26.31
CA PRO A 9 -10.75 31.84 -25.82
C PRO A 9 -10.93 32.39 -24.39
N THR A 10 -11.71 33.48 -24.24
CA THR A 10 -12.17 33.96 -22.92
C THR A 10 -13.50 33.33 -22.51
N PRO A 11 -13.64 32.80 -21.27
CA PRO A 11 -14.94 32.59 -20.65
C PRO A 11 -15.33 33.82 -19.83
N SER A 12 -16.58 34.28 -19.95
CA SER A 12 -17.04 35.52 -19.30
C SER A 12 -18.22 35.29 -18.35
N HIS A 13 -18.23 36.07 -17.26
CA HIS A 13 -19.33 36.34 -16.32
C HIS A 13 -20.17 35.18 -15.76
N SER A 14 -20.00 34.93 -14.47
CA SER A 14 -21.10 35.09 -13.50
C SER A 14 -20.54 35.51 -12.14
N VAL A 15 -20.98 36.65 -11.61
CA VAL A 15 -20.68 37.09 -10.24
C VAL A 15 -21.98 37.01 -9.47
N ASP A 16 -22.10 35.99 -8.63
CA ASP A 16 -23.29 35.80 -7.79
C ASP A 16 -23.07 36.47 -6.43
N LEU A 17 -23.96 37.36 -6.03
CA LEU A 17 -23.73 38.36 -4.97
C LEU A 17 -24.63 38.14 -3.75
N ALA A 18 -24.53 36.94 -3.16
CA ALA A 18 -25.36 36.51 -2.03
C ALA A 18 -24.88 37.09 -0.69
N HIS A 19 -25.65 38.04 -0.13
CA HIS A 19 -25.53 38.49 1.27
C HIS A 19 -26.67 37.91 2.15
N PRO A 20 -26.48 37.81 3.49
CA PRO A 20 -27.33 36.97 4.35
C PRO A 20 -28.46 37.70 5.08
N ARG A 21 -29.45 36.92 5.57
CA ARG A 21 -30.60 37.27 6.46
C ARG A 21 -31.74 38.08 5.82
N ASP A 22 -33.01 37.94 6.21
CA ASP A 22 -33.72 36.85 6.94
C ASP A 22 -35.07 36.54 6.19
N PRO A 23 -36.30 36.52 6.75
CA PRO A 23 -37.02 35.24 6.79
C PRO A 23 -38.48 35.19 6.26
N LEU A 24 -38.99 33.95 6.19
CA LEU A 24 -40.38 33.52 6.42
C LEU A 24 -41.44 33.74 5.31
N SER A 25 -41.95 32.63 4.75
CA SER A 25 -43.38 32.41 4.49
C SER A 25 -43.68 30.92 4.27
N ASN A 26 -44.79 30.44 4.83
CA ASN A 26 -45.19 29.03 4.81
C ASN A 26 -46.71 28.93 4.59
N PRO A 27 -47.20 27.90 3.90
CA PRO A 27 -48.51 27.35 4.21
C PRO A 27 -48.48 25.83 4.43
N SER A 28 -49.41 25.35 5.26
CA SER A 28 -49.74 23.93 5.51
C SER A 28 -50.69 23.38 4.42
N SER A 29 -51.16 22.13 4.37
CA SER A 29 -51.41 21.11 5.41
C SER A 29 -51.49 19.68 4.84
N GLY A 30 -51.41 18.64 5.68
CA GLY A 30 -51.71 17.24 5.35
C GLY A 30 -50.66 16.27 5.94
N SER A 31 -50.80 15.73 7.16
CA SER A 31 -51.83 14.83 7.72
C SER A 31 -51.70 13.38 7.23
N GLY A 32 -51.22 12.51 8.13
CA GLY A 32 -51.06 11.07 7.94
C GLY A 32 -50.20 10.48 9.06
N SER A 33 -50.81 9.73 9.99
CA SER A 33 -50.13 9.05 11.10
C SER A 33 -49.98 7.56 10.80
N ASP A 34 -48.84 6.96 11.13
CA ASP A 34 -48.71 6.08 12.31
C ASP A 34 -47.25 5.61 12.51
N ASN A 35 -46.95 5.10 13.71
CA ASN A 35 -45.60 4.84 14.20
C ASN A 35 -45.06 3.44 13.85
N ILE A 36 -43.72 3.31 13.90
CA ILE A 36 -42.97 2.19 14.51
C ILE A 36 -41.57 2.71 14.88
N ASP A 37 -40.91 2.06 15.85
CA ASP A 37 -39.94 2.65 16.79
C ASP A 37 -38.45 2.69 16.38
N ASP A 38 -37.64 3.17 17.33
CA ASP A 38 -36.17 3.08 17.50
C ASP A 38 -35.21 3.95 16.65
N ILE A 39 -34.82 5.10 17.24
CA ILE A 39 -33.43 5.60 17.36
C ILE A 39 -33.38 6.61 18.54
N PRO A 40 -32.41 6.54 19.47
CA PRO A 40 -32.30 7.48 20.59
C PRO A 40 -31.66 8.83 20.18
N PRO A 41 -32.10 9.96 20.75
CA PRO A 41 -31.50 11.27 20.48
C PRO A 41 -30.16 11.47 21.20
N PRO A 42 -29.23 12.29 20.65
CA PRO A 42 -27.96 12.59 21.30
C PRO A 42 -28.12 13.48 22.55
N PRO A 43 -27.20 13.39 23.53
CA PRO A 43 -27.31 14.11 24.79
C PRO A 43 -27.14 15.64 24.65
N SER A 44 -27.93 16.39 25.41
CA SER A 44 -27.88 17.86 25.46
C SER A 44 -26.65 18.38 26.23
N PRO A 45 -26.07 19.53 25.87
CA PRO A 45 -24.96 20.13 26.60
C PRO A 45 -25.42 20.72 27.96
N PRO A 46 -24.57 20.67 29.01
CA PRO A 46 -24.90 21.20 30.33
C PRO A 46 -24.84 22.74 30.41
N PRO A 47 -25.56 23.37 31.36
CA PRO A 47 -25.55 24.82 31.55
C PRO A 47 -24.24 25.31 32.22
N PRO A 48 -23.82 26.57 31.97
CA PRO A 48 -22.61 27.13 32.58
C PRO A 48 -22.78 27.33 34.10
N ARG A 49 -21.77 26.92 34.87
CA ARG A 49 -21.66 27.26 36.30
C ARG A 49 -20.67 28.40 36.48
N HIS A 50 -21.05 29.39 37.28
CA HIS A 50 -20.10 30.34 37.88
C HIS A 50 -19.47 29.73 39.14
N SER A 51 -18.15 29.86 39.27
CA SER A 51 -17.42 29.85 40.54
C SER A 51 -16.05 30.52 40.34
N GLU A 52 -15.50 31.06 41.42
CA GLU A 52 -14.35 32.00 41.44
C GLU A 52 -12.97 31.30 41.54
N PRO A 53 -11.82 32.03 41.54
CA PRO A 53 -10.54 31.48 41.10
C PRO A 53 -9.67 30.87 42.20
N ASP A 54 -8.66 30.10 41.76
CA ASP A 54 -7.48 29.73 42.53
C ASP A 54 -6.20 30.10 41.75
N GLU A 55 -5.13 30.47 42.46
CA GLU A 55 -3.79 30.67 41.91
C GLU A 55 -3.10 29.31 41.69
N HIS A 56 -2.18 29.07 40.74
CA HIS A 56 -0.86 29.72 40.69
C HIS A 56 -0.02 29.20 39.49
N ASN A 57 0.77 30.10 38.87
CA ASN A 57 1.96 29.89 38.03
C ASN A 57 1.91 29.14 36.66
N SER A 58 2.20 29.93 35.61
CA SER A 58 3.22 29.75 34.55
C SER A 58 3.50 28.34 33.98
N ASP A 59 3.49 28.12 32.67
CA ASP A 59 4.30 28.84 31.67
C ASP A 59 3.72 28.71 30.23
N SER A 60 4.41 29.26 29.23
CA SER A 60 4.25 29.08 27.77
C SER A 60 3.20 29.91 27.03
N SER A 61 3.69 31.04 26.50
CA SER A 61 3.39 31.52 25.14
C SER A 61 2.03 32.15 24.83
N GLU A 62 1.69 33.26 25.51
CA GLU A 62 0.87 34.29 24.86
C GLU A 62 1.62 34.86 23.64
N GLN A 63 1.12 34.64 22.43
CA GLN A 63 1.62 35.37 21.26
C GLN A 63 1.20 36.83 21.35
N VAL A 64 2.20 37.71 21.42
CA VAL A 64 2.08 39.13 21.78
C VAL A 64 1.23 39.91 20.76
N ALA A 65 -0.09 39.88 20.97
CA ALA A 65 -1.08 40.73 20.29
C ALA A 65 -1.21 42.11 20.97
N THR A 66 -0.14 42.61 21.61
CA THR A 66 -0.14 43.99 22.12
C THR A 66 -0.15 44.95 20.93
N SER A 67 -1.26 45.67 20.77
CA SER A 67 -1.47 46.68 19.74
C SER A 67 -0.62 47.91 20.01
N ASN A 68 0.70 47.76 19.89
CA ASN A 68 1.71 48.77 20.12
C ASN A 68 1.76 49.76 18.95
N LEU A 69 0.68 50.53 18.79
CA LEU A 69 0.82 51.93 18.39
C LEU A 69 1.91 52.51 19.30
N PRO A 70 3.00 53.10 18.76
CA PRO A 70 4.00 53.72 19.62
C PRO A 70 3.32 54.87 20.36
N THR A 71 3.09 54.68 21.67
CA THR A 71 2.47 55.67 22.55
C THR A 71 3.06 57.02 22.27
N THR A 72 2.19 58.02 22.13
CA THR A 72 2.52 59.38 21.73
C THR A 72 3.77 59.85 22.45
N ILE A 73 4.91 59.90 21.75
CA ILE A 73 6.04 60.70 22.18
C ILE A 73 5.46 62.11 22.24
N PRO A 74 5.35 62.76 23.42
CA PRO A 74 4.87 64.13 23.47
C PRO A 74 5.91 64.94 22.70
N LEU A 75 5.55 65.49 21.53
CA LEU A 75 6.45 66.33 20.77
C LEU A 75 6.93 67.42 21.72
N HIS A 76 8.23 67.38 22.02
CA HIS A 76 8.81 68.20 23.08
C HIS A 76 8.51 69.65 22.75
N ALA A 77 7.64 70.29 23.54
CA ALA A 77 6.92 71.49 23.14
C ALA A 77 7.92 72.62 22.88
N SER A 78 8.33 72.75 21.61
CA SER A 78 9.52 73.53 21.27
C SER A 78 9.25 74.98 21.67
N PRO A 79 10.03 75.56 22.58
CA PRO A 79 9.74 76.89 23.08
C PRO A 79 9.71 77.83 21.88
N SER A 80 8.61 78.56 21.72
CA SER A 80 8.33 79.41 20.56
C SER A 80 9.23 80.64 20.58
N TYR A 81 10.51 80.41 20.28
CA TYR A 81 11.63 81.32 20.45
C TYR A 81 11.56 82.44 19.41
N THR A 82 10.65 83.38 19.69
CA THR A 82 10.54 84.65 19.00
C THR A 82 11.76 85.47 19.36
N ARG A 83 12.81 85.40 18.52
CA ARG A 83 13.94 86.34 18.62
C ARG A 83 13.39 87.77 18.62
N PRO A 84 13.76 88.62 19.59
CA PRO A 84 13.45 90.04 19.51
C PRO A 84 13.95 90.61 18.17
N PRO A 85 13.16 91.39 17.43
CA PRO A 85 13.63 92.05 16.23
C PRO A 85 14.82 92.96 16.60
N PHE A 86 15.86 92.97 15.76
CA PHE A 86 17.09 93.70 16.02
C PHE A 86 16.81 95.18 16.31
N ASN A 87 17.00 95.58 17.58
CA ASN A 87 16.65 96.91 18.05
C ASN A 87 17.73 97.92 17.61
N THR A 88 17.55 98.44 16.40
CA THR A 88 18.46 99.41 15.77
C THR A 88 18.69 100.65 16.62
N HIS A 89 17.69 101.12 17.38
CA HIS A 89 17.80 102.30 18.24
C HIS A 89 18.63 102.03 19.50
N ALA A 90 18.44 100.88 20.16
CA ALA A 90 19.26 100.48 21.30
C ALA A 90 20.72 100.21 20.89
N PHE A 91 20.92 99.55 19.73
CA PHE A 91 22.26 99.32 19.18
C PHE A 91 22.95 100.64 18.81
N TYR A 92 22.24 101.57 18.17
CA TYR A 92 22.74 102.90 17.84
C TYR A 92 23.14 103.70 19.09
N LYS A 93 22.29 103.77 20.11
CA LYS A 93 22.58 104.45 21.39
C LYS A 93 23.70 103.81 22.23
N ALA A 94 24.14 102.60 21.87
CA ALA A 94 25.35 101.99 22.43
C ALA A 94 26.61 102.44 21.67
N LEU A 95 26.54 102.58 20.35
CA LEU A 95 27.64 103.04 19.49
C LEU A 95 27.88 104.56 19.57
N GLU A 96 26.82 105.35 19.70
CA GLU A 96 26.85 106.82 19.85
C GLU A 96 27.70 107.29 21.04
N LYS A 97 27.88 106.44 22.06
CA LYS A 97 28.71 106.71 23.24
C LYS A 97 30.22 106.51 23.02
N THR A 98 30.63 105.89 21.91
CA THR A 98 32.02 105.46 21.66
C THR A 98 32.52 105.78 20.25
N LEU A 99 31.63 106.14 19.32
CA LEU A 99 31.94 106.43 17.92
C LEU A 99 31.20 107.71 17.46
N PRO A 100 31.77 108.48 16.52
CA PRO A 100 31.06 109.60 15.89
C PRO A 100 29.75 109.17 15.22
N GLU A 101 28.74 110.04 15.30
CA GLU A 101 27.38 109.82 14.77
C GLU A 101 27.32 109.14 13.37
N PRO A 102 28.02 109.60 12.32
CA PRO A 102 27.96 108.96 11.00
C PRO A 102 28.58 107.55 10.97
N VAL A 103 29.52 107.25 11.85
CA VAL A 103 30.15 105.92 11.99
C VAL A 103 29.22 104.97 12.73
N ALA A 104 28.60 105.42 13.82
CA ALA A 104 27.57 104.66 14.54
C ALA A 104 26.36 104.34 13.63
N LEU A 105 25.93 105.31 12.83
CA LEU A 105 24.78 105.17 11.91
C LEU A 105 25.08 104.24 10.73
N SER A 106 26.27 104.34 10.13
CA SER A 106 26.66 103.45 9.03
C SER A 106 26.88 102.01 9.51
N LEU A 107 27.53 101.81 10.66
CA LEU A 107 27.71 100.48 11.26
C LEU A 107 26.36 99.83 11.62
N MET A 108 25.40 100.57 12.18
CA MET A 108 24.05 100.08 12.45
C MET A 108 23.30 99.67 11.17
N ARG A 109 23.45 100.43 10.06
CA ARG A 109 22.88 100.05 8.77
C ARG A 109 23.52 98.79 8.20
N ALA A 110 24.85 98.65 8.32
CA ALA A 110 25.59 97.49 7.84
C ALA A 110 25.25 96.21 8.62
N THR A 111 25.19 96.25 9.97
CA THR A 111 24.80 95.10 10.79
C THR A 111 23.35 94.70 10.56
N ARG A 112 22.44 95.66 10.40
CA ARG A 112 21.04 95.40 10.01
C ARG A 112 20.97 94.69 8.66
N ALA A 113 21.69 95.14 7.64
CA ALA A 113 21.68 94.54 6.31
C ALA A 113 22.23 93.10 6.33
N LEU A 114 23.36 92.87 6.99
CA LEU A 114 23.96 91.54 7.13
C LEU A 114 23.05 90.56 7.89
N LEU A 115 22.39 91.03 8.95
CA LEU A 115 21.45 90.22 9.73
C LEU A 115 20.19 89.88 8.92
N VAL A 116 19.71 90.80 8.07
CA VAL A 116 18.57 90.56 7.17
C VAL A 116 18.93 89.53 6.08
N ASP A 117 20.11 89.59 5.45
CA ASP A 117 20.52 88.53 4.51
C ASP A 117 20.63 87.18 5.22
N ARG A 118 21.37 87.10 6.32
CA ARG A 118 21.61 85.83 7.02
C ARG A 118 20.31 85.23 7.57
N THR A 119 19.41 86.05 8.11
CA THR A 119 18.09 85.56 8.56
C THR A 119 17.19 85.18 7.39
N GLY A 120 17.21 85.95 6.29
CA GLY A 120 16.50 85.63 5.06
C GLY A 120 16.99 84.32 4.42
N ARG A 121 18.29 84.04 4.51
CA ARG A 121 18.94 82.81 4.06
C ARG A 121 18.54 81.61 4.92
N VAL A 122 18.69 81.72 6.25
CA VAL A 122 18.27 80.66 7.20
C VAL A 122 16.77 80.36 7.09
N ARG A 123 15.92 81.34 6.72
CA ARG A 123 14.48 81.11 6.47
C ARG A 123 14.17 80.46 5.12
N ARG A 124 15.10 80.44 4.16
CA ARG A 124 14.97 79.75 2.86
C ARG A 124 15.57 78.34 2.88
N GLU A 125 16.69 78.17 3.59
CA GLU A 125 17.49 76.94 3.63
C GLU A 125 17.20 76.07 4.87
N GLY A 126 16.65 76.67 5.94
CA GLY A 126 16.34 75.97 7.18
C GLY A 126 14.95 75.33 7.18
N LEU A 127 14.90 74.04 7.52
CA LEU A 127 13.66 73.29 7.71
C LEU A 127 12.81 73.96 8.81
N THR A 128 11.51 74.12 8.56
CA THR A 128 10.58 74.61 9.60
C THR A 128 10.08 73.45 10.44
N ALA A 129 9.79 73.68 11.73
CA ALA A 129 9.23 72.64 12.60
C ALA A 129 7.98 71.97 11.99
N LYS A 130 7.10 72.74 11.35
CA LYS A 130 5.89 72.23 10.66
C LYS A 130 6.20 71.23 9.54
N ASP A 131 7.30 71.42 8.83
CA ASP A 131 7.72 70.52 7.74
C ASP A 131 8.32 69.23 8.32
N LEU A 132 9.12 69.33 9.38
CA LEU A 132 9.59 68.17 10.14
C LEU A 132 8.42 67.36 10.74
N ASP A 133 7.43 68.03 11.33
CA ASP A 133 6.22 67.41 11.89
C ASP A 133 5.40 66.69 10.80
N ASN A 134 5.26 67.30 9.62
CA ASN A 134 4.58 66.72 8.47
C ASN A 134 5.33 65.48 7.92
N GLN A 135 6.65 65.57 7.78
CA GLN A 135 7.49 64.42 7.37
C GLN A 135 7.43 63.28 8.40
N ALA A 136 7.44 63.61 9.70
CA ALA A 136 7.27 62.62 10.77
C ALA A 136 5.88 61.97 10.75
N TYR A 137 4.82 62.71 10.43
CA TYR A 137 3.47 62.16 10.23
C TYR A 137 3.42 61.18 9.04
N LEU A 138 3.93 61.58 7.88
CA LEU A 138 3.98 60.74 6.68
C LEU A 138 4.80 59.45 6.91
N PHE A 139 5.95 59.56 7.57
CA PHE A 139 6.77 58.40 7.94
C PHE A 139 6.05 57.48 8.94
N ARG A 140 5.32 58.05 9.92
CA ARG A 140 4.51 57.26 10.88
C ARG A 140 3.31 56.59 10.20
N ALA A 141 2.71 57.20 9.18
CA ALA A 141 1.66 56.60 8.37
C ALA A 141 2.20 55.40 7.57
N ALA A 142 3.28 55.58 6.80
CA ALA A 142 3.93 54.49 6.05
C ALA A 142 4.42 53.34 6.96
N LEU A 143 4.91 53.66 8.17
CA LEU A 143 5.27 52.65 9.17
C LEU A 143 4.06 51.96 9.83
N SER A 144 2.85 52.49 9.72
CA SER A 144 1.62 51.80 10.14
C SER A 144 1.09 50.90 9.03
N GLU A 145 1.15 51.36 7.79
CA GLU A 145 0.78 50.62 6.58
C GLU A 145 1.68 49.38 6.38
N LEU A 146 3.00 49.55 6.43
CA LEU A 146 3.98 48.44 6.35
C LEU A 146 3.81 47.41 7.48
N ARG A 147 3.34 47.83 8.67
CA ARG A 147 2.99 46.88 9.75
C ARG A 147 1.72 46.11 9.42
N ALA A 148 0.66 46.79 8.97
CA ALA A 148 -0.58 46.15 8.59
C ALA A 148 -0.36 45.15 7.44
N GLU A 149 0.34 45.54 6.39
CA GLU A 149 0.73 44.68 5.26
C GLU A 149 1.52 43.46 5.73
N ARG A 150 2.58 43.65 6.54
CA ARG A 150 3.38 42.53 7.07
C ARG A 150 2.56 41.58 7.95
N THR A 151 1.66 42.11 8.78
CA THR A 151 0.76 41.31 9.61
C THR A 151 -0.25 40.54 8.76
N LEU A 152 -0.80 41.14 7.71
CA LEU A 152 -1.71 40.48 6.77
C LEU A 152 -1.00 39.39 5.96
N SER A 153 0.21 39.65 5.43
CA SER A 153 1.06 38.63 4.80
C SER A 153 1.28 37.45 5.74
N THR A 154 1.74 37.71 6.97
CA THR A 154 2.01 36.65 7.96
C THR A 154 0.76 35.82 8.28
N GLN A 155 -0.43 36.44 8.34
CA GLN A 155 -1.70 35.72 8.52
C GLN A 155 -2.10 34.90 7.29
N ASN A 156 -1.90 35.43 6.08
CA ASN A 156 -2.14 34.72 4.82
C ASN A 156 -1.21 33.51 4.66
N ASP A 157 0.08 33.69 4.93
CA ASP A 157 1.09 32.62 4.90
C ASP A 157 0.75 31.51 5.92
N ALA A 158 0.34 31.89 7.14
CA ALA A 158 -0.13 30.95 8.14
C ALA A 158 -1.42 30.21 7.71
N ALA A 159 -2.35 30.88 7.01
CA ALA A 159 -3.55 30.26 6.47
C ALA A 159 -3.24 29.29 5.32
N ALA A 160 -2.31 29.64 4.44
CA ALA A 160 -1.81 28.78 3.36
C ALA A 160 -1.13 27.52 3.91
N VAL A 161 -0.22 27.65 4.88
CA VAL A 161 0.45 26.52 5.55
C VAL A 161 -0.53 25.60 6.27
N ARG A 162 -1.53 26.16 6.98
CA ARG A 162 -2.61 25.37 7.61
C ARG A 162 -3.43 24.61 6.56
N THR A 163 -3.75 25.24 5.43
CA THR A 163 -4.51 24.62 4.34
C THR A 163 -3.72 23.48 3.70
N ALA A 164 -2.45 23.71 3.34
CA ALA A 164 -1.55 22.69 2.80
C ALA A 164 -1.35 21.51 3.76
N THR A 165 -1.17 21.78 5.05
CA THR A 165 -1.06 20.74 6.09
C THR A 165 -2.35 19.90 6.19
N THR A 166 -3.52 20.52 6.05
CA THR A 166 -4.82 19.83 6.12
C THR A 166 -5.17 19.10 4.81
N ALA A 167 -4.57 19.49 3.68
CA ALA A 167 -4.59 18.70 2.45
C ALA A 167 -3.70 17.46 2.60
N LEU A 168 -2.42 17.66 2.96
CA LEU A 168 -1.44 16.58 3.12
C LEU A 168 -1.85 15.51 4.13
N ARG A 169 -2.56 15.88 5.21
CA ARG A 169 -3.17 14.91 6.14
C ARG A 169 -4.19 14.01 5.45
N ARG A 170 -5.14 14.58 4.69
CA ARG A 170 -6.13 13.80 3.94
C ARG A 170 -5.50 12.90 2.89
N ASP A 171 -4.38 13.32 2.29
CA ASP A 171 -3.64 12.51 1.33
C ASP A 171 -2.86 11.37 2.01
N LEU A 172 -2.37 11.58 3.24
CA LEU A 172 -1.87 10.53 4.12
C LEU A 172 -2.98 9.53 4.53
N ASP A 173 -4.14 10.02 4.95
CA ASP A 173 -5.30 9.19 5.34
C ASP A 173 -5.77 8.31 4.16
N ARG A 174 -5.83 8.89 2.95
CA ARG A 174 -6.13 8.18 1.70
C ARG A 174 -5.07 7.12 1.37
N LEU A 175 -3.79 7.44 1.56
CA LEU A 175 -2.69 6.51 1.27
C LEU A 175 -2.65 5.35 2.26
N ASP A 176 -2.91 5.60 3.54
CA ASP A 176 -3.04 4.57 4.57
C ASP A 176 -4.25 3.66 4.33
N GLN A 177 -5.42 4.23 3.99
CA GLN A 177 -6.59 3.45 3.61
C GLN A 177 -6.30 2.58 2.38
N LYS A 178 -5.73 3.17 1.31
CA LYS A 178 -5.37 2.41 0.11
C LYS A 178 -4.35 1.31 0.41
N MET A 179 -3.31 1.60 1.18
CA MET A 179 -2.30 0.60 1.54
C MET A 179 -2.92 -0.58 2.31
N LYS A 180 -3.91 -0.32 3.18
CA LYS A 180 -4.67 -1.38 3.87
C LYS A 180 -5.54 -2.20 2.92
N GLU A 181 -6.16 -1.57 1.93
CA GLU A 181 -6.95 -2.23 0.88
C GLU A 181 -6.06 -3.08 -0.05
N ASP A 182 -4.94 -2.53 -0.52
CA ASP A 182 -3.93 -3.24 -1.32
C ASP A 182 -3.37 -4.46 -0.55
N ILE A 183 -3.00 -4.30 0.73
CA ILE A 183 -2.53 -5.39 1.59
C ILE A 183 -3.61 -6.45 1.85
N ALA A 184 -4.86 -6.05 2.07
CA ALA A 184 -5.97 -6.98 2.25
C ALA A 184 -6.25 -7.79 0.97
N THR A 185 -6.17 -7.13 -0.18
CA THR A 185 -6.34 -7.74 -1.51
C THR A 185 -5.22 -8.74 -1.79
N LEU A 186 -3.95 -8.34 -1.64
CA LEU A 186 -2.78 -9.22 -1.81
C LEU A 186 -2.84 -10.41 -0.85
N LYS A 187 -3.26 -10.22 0.40
CA LYS A 187 -3.45 -11.32 1.37
C LYS A 187 -4.52 -12.31 0.88
N HIS A 188 -5.63 -11.81 0.34
CA HIS A 188 -6.69 -12.67 -0.19
C HIS A 188 -6.26 -13.42 -1.44
N GLU A 189 -5.56 -12.75 -2.36
CA GLU A 189 -4.98 -13.32 -3.58
C GLU A 189 -3.97 -14.45 -3.25
N ILE A 190 -3.02 -14.19 -2.34
CA ILE A 190 -2.06 -15.19 -1.86
C ILE A 190 -2.77 -16.38 -1.18
N GLN A 191 -3.83 -16.13 -0.40
CA GLN A 191 -4.61 -17.21 0.20
C GLN A 191 -5.36 -18.04 -0.86
N MET A 192 -5.93 -17.38 -1.88
CA MET A 192 -6.61 -18.04 -2.99
C MET A 192 -5.64 -18.87 -3.84
N GLU A 193 -4.45 -18.35 -4.17
CA GLU A 193 -3.43 -19.15 -4.87
C GLU A 193 -2.98 -20.33 -4.01
N LEU A 194 -2.73 -20.13 -2.71
CA LEU A 194 -2.31 -21.20 -1.80
C LEU A 194 -3.36 -22.32 -1.73
N ASP A 195 -4.64 -22.00 -1.51
CA ASP A 195 -5.70 -23.00 -1.47
C ASP A 195 -5.97 -23.62 -2.85
N SER A 196 -5.76 -22.89 -3.96
CA SER A 196 -5.79 -23.43 -5.32
C SER A 196 -4.66 -24.45 -5.57
N ARG A 197 -3.39 -24.10 -5.28
CA ARG A 197 -2.21 -24.98 -5.37
C ARG A 197 -2.37 -26.23 -4.51
N LYS A 198 -2.91 -26.05 -3.30
CA LYS A 198 -3.22 -27.12 -2.35
C LYS A 198 -4.38 -28.00 -2.79
N ASN A 199 -5.26 -27.54 -3.68
CA ASN A 199 -6.27 -28.38 -4.32
C ASN A 199 -5.72 -29.07 -5.58
N GLU A 200 -4.98 -28.36 -6.43
CA GLU A 200 -4.23 -28.87 -7.59
C GLU A 200 -3.39 -30.09 -7.19
N VAL A 201 -2.50 -29.95 -6.19
CA VAL A 201 -1.68 -31.05 -5.66
C VAL A 201 -2.52 -32.20 -5.08
N LYS A 202 -3.68 -31.92 -4.48
CA LYS A 202 -4.59 -32.98 -3.98
C LYS A 202 -5.26 -33.74 -5.12
N ASP A 203 -5.61 -33.07 -6.20
CA ASP A 203 -6.25 -33.68 -7.35
C ASP A 203 -5.22 -34.46 -8.19
N GLU A 204 -3.97 -34.00 -8.27
CA GLU A 204 -2.83 -34.78 -8.75
C GLU A 204 -2.63 -36.08 -7.94
N PHE A 205 -2.65 -36.01 -6.60
CA PHE A 205 -2.54 -37.21 -5.75
C PHE A 205 -3.71 -38.18 -5.99
N LYS A 206 -4.96 -37.71 -6.04
CA LYS A 206 -6.12 -38.56 -6.38
C LYS A 206 -5.98 -39.20 -7.76
N GLN A 207 -5.47 -38.46 -8.75
CA GLN A 207 -5.23 -38.98 -10.09
C GLN A 207 -4.14 -40.07 -10.10
N GLN A 208 -3.08 -39.89 -9.29
CA GLN A 208 -2.07 -40.92 -9.08
C GLN A 208 -2.67 -42.18 -8.41
N ASP A 209 -3.44 -42.02 -7.33
CA ASP A 209 -4.13 -43.14 -6.65
C ASP A 209 -5.04 -43.91 -7.62
N ILE A 210 -5.88 -43.22 -8.39
CA ILE A 210 -6.75 -43.83 -9.41
C ILE A 210 -5.92 -44.58 -10.47
N SER A 211 -4.78 -44.02 -10.91
CA SER A 211 -3.91 -44.70 -11.88
C SER A 211 -3.25 -45.97 -11.30
N ILE A 212 -2.93 -45.97 -10.00
CA ILE A 212 -2.39 -47.13 -9.29
C ILE A 212 -3.48 -48.21 -9.17
N GLU A 213 -4.72 -47.84 -8.84
CA GLU A 213 -5.87 -48.76 -8.82
C GLU A 213 -6.18 -49.34 -10.20
N GLU A 214 -6.12 -48.55 -11.28
CA GLU A 214 -6.31 -49.03 -12.65
C GLU A 214 -5.23 -50.06 -13.03
N ILE A 215 -3.95 -49.74 -12.77
CA ILE A 215 -2.82 -50.64 -13.04
C ILE A 215 -2.93 -51.92 -12.22
N LEU A 216 -3.34 -51.84 -10.95
CA LEU A 216 -3.53 -52.99 -10.07
C LEU A 216 -4.68 -53.88 -10.57
N ASN A 217 -5.83 -53.30 -10.93
CA ASN A 217 -6.96 -54.04 -11.49
C ASN A 217 -6.58 -54.73 -12.81
N LYS A 218 -5.90 -54.02 -13.71
CA LYS A 218 -5.39 -54.56 -14.99
C LYS A 218 -4.37 -55.68 -14.80
N SER A 219 -3.55 -55.60 -13.75
CA SER A 219 -2.63 -56.67 -13.33
C SER A 219 -3.40 -57.91 -12.84
N ILE A 220 -4.44 -57.74 -12.01
CA ILE A 220 -5.30 -58.84 -11.56
C ILE A 220 -6.02 -59.53 -12.72
N VAL A 221 -6.59 -58.76 -13.66
CA VAL A 221 -7.26 -59.29 -14.86
C VAL A 221 -6.26 -60.08 -15.72
N SER A 222 -5.11 -59.50 -16.07
CA SER A 222 -4.12 -60.19 -16.91
C SER A 222 -3.52 -61.45 -16.25
N VAL A 223 -3.39 -61.49 -14.91
CA VAL A 223 -3.04 -62.73 -14.18
C VAL A 223 -4.17 -63.77 -14.24
N SER A 224 -5.44 -63.35 -14.27
CA SER A 224 -6.59 -64.24 -14.48
C SER A 224 -6.63 -64.81 -15.90
N ASP A 225 -6.36 -63.98 -16.90
CA ASP A 225 -6.28 -64.37 -18.31
C ASP A 225 -5.14 -65.38 -18.53
N LEU A 226 -3.94 -65.10 -18.00
CA LEU A 226 -2.79 -66.01 -18.07
C LEU A 226 -3.06 -67.35 -17.35
N ARG A 227 -3.81 -67.37 -16.25
CA ARG A 227 -4.26 -68.62 -15.61
C ARG A 227 -5.22 -69.39 -16.50
N THR A 228 -6.15 -68.69 -17.15
CA THR A 228 -7.12 -69.30 -18.08
C THR A 228 -6.42 -69.85 -19.32
N GLU A 229 -5.41 -69.15 -19.84
CA GLU A 229 -4.55 -69.63 -20.92
C GLU A 229 -3.76 -70.87 -20.51
N LEU A 230 -3.11 -70.87 -19.33
CA LEU A 230 -2.41 -72.04 -18.79
C LEU A 230 -3.35 -73.26 -18.62
N GLU A 231 -4.58 -73.05 -18.17
CA GLU A 231 -5.57 -74.12 -18.11
C GLU A 231 -5.98 -74.60 -19.51
N SER A 232 -6.19 -73.69 -20.47
CA SER A 232 -6.50 -74.07 -21.84
C SER A 232 -5.38 -74.90 -22.48
N VAL A 233 -4.11 -74.53 -22.26
CA VAL A 233 -2.92 -75.27 -22.71
C VAL A 233 -2.82 -76.64 -22.03
N LYS A 234 -3.13 -76.74 -20.73
CA LYS A 234 -3.22 -78.01 -20.00
C LYS A 234 -4.30 -78.93 -20.60
N TRP A 235 -5.48 -78.40 -20.92
CA TRP A 235 -6.57 -79.14 -21.57
C TRP A 235 -6.22 -79.55 -23.01
N ASP A 236 -5.57 -78.67 -23.78
CA ASP A 236 -5.18 -78.95 -25.16
C ASP A 236 -4.08 -80.02 -25.21
N ASN A 237 -3.09 -79.96 -24.31
CA ASN A 237 -2.06 -80.98 -24.15
C ASN A 237 -2.67 -82.32 -23.71
N MET A 238 -3.61 -82.32 -22.77
CA MET A 238 -4.35 -83.53 -22.37
C MET A 238 -5.13 -84.13 -23.55
N ARG A 239 -5.82 -83.31 -24.35
CA ARG A 239 -6.53 -83.77 -25.55
C ARG A 239 -5.56 -84.39 -26.58
N ARG A 240 -4.41 -83.77 -26.82
CA ARG A 240 -3.35 -84.30 -27.71
C ARG A 240 -2.79 -85.63 -27.20
N ALA A 241 -2.53 -85.74 -25.89
CA ALA A 241 -2.04 -86.96 -25.26
C ALA A 241 -3.06 -88.12 -25.35
N VAL A 242 -4.35 -87.85 -25.11
CA VAL A 242 -5.42 -88.85 -25.26
C VAL A 242 -5.57 -89.32 -26.70
N VAL A 243 -5.54 -88.40 -27.68
CA VAL A 243 -5.57 -88.76 -29.12
C VAL A 243 -4.34 -89.58 -29.50
N GLY A 244 -3.14 -89.21 -29.02
CA GLY A 244 -1.91 -89.97 -29.25
C GLY A 244 -1.95 -91.39 -28.66
N LEU A 245 -2.49 -91.54 -27.45
CA LEU A 245 -2.67 -92.84 -26.80
C LEU A 245 -3.70 -93.71 -27.52
N PHE A 246 -4.81 -93.13 -27.98
CA PHE A 246 -5.82 -93.85 -28.77
C PHE A 246 -5.25 -94.29 -30.13
N ALA A 247 -4.50 -93.42 -30.80
CA ALA A 247 -3.79 -93.76 -32.03
C ALA A 247 -2.78 -94.90 -31.81
N PHE A 248 -1.96 -94.83 -30.76
CA PHE A 248 -1.00 -95.87 -30.40
C PHE A 248 -1.68 -97.21 -30.05
N ALA A 249 -2.81 -97.19 -29.35
CA ALA A 249 -3.61 -98.38 -29.09
C ALA A 249 -4.17 -98.99 -30.38
N SER A 250 -4.75 -98.17 -31.28
CA SER A 250 -5.27 -98.64 -32.57
C SER A 250 -4.18 -99.23 -33.48
N MET A 251 -3.01 -98.59 -33.54
CA MET A 251 -1.82 -99.07 -34.24
C MET A 251 -1.36 -100.42 -33.69
N THR A 252 -1.41 -100.59 -32.36
CA THR A 252 -1.07 -101.85 -31.67
C THR A 252 -2.06 -102.96 -32.01
N VAL A 253 -3.37 -102.69 -32.01
CA VAL A 253 -4.39 -103.66 -32.41
C VAL A 253 -4.19 -104.09 -33.87
N ILE A 254 -4.02 -103.14 -34.80
CA ILE A 254 -3.77 -103.44 -36.21
C ILE A 254 -2.49 -104.30 -36.39
N ALA A 255 -1.42 -104.02 -35.63
CA ALA A 255 -0.18 -104.80 -35.66
C ALA A 255 -0.29 -106.20 -35.01
N VAL A 256 -1.33 -106.45 -34.21
CA VAL A 256 -1.69 -107.78 -33.68
C VAL A 256 -2.60 -108.53 -34.67
N GLU A 257 -3.58 -107.86 -35.26
CA GLU A 257 -4.46 -108.42 -36.31
C GLU A 257 -3.66 -108.88 -37.54
N LEU A 258 -2.56 -108.19 -37.87
CA LEU A 258 -1.61 -108.56 -38.92
C LEU A 258 -0.67 -109.74 -38.58
N ARG A 259 -0.85 -110.43 -37.44
CA ARG A 259 -0.11 -111.66 -37.12
C ARG A 259 -0.82 -112.89 -37.69
N PRO A 260 -0.24 -113.62 -38.67
CA PRO A 260 -0.85 -114.83 -39.18
C PRO A 260 -0.95 -115.90 -38.08
N LYS A 261 -2.14 -116.48 -37.94
CA LYS A 261 -2.51 -117.40 -36.85
C LYS A 261 -1.87 -118.80 -37.03
N PRO A 262 -1.25 -119.40 -35.99
CA PRO A 262 -0.64 -120.73 -36.09
C PRO A 262 -1.69 -121.87 -36.19
N PRO A 263 -1.38 -122.98 -36.88
CA PRO A 263 -2.29 -124.11 -37.05
C PRO A 263 -2.33 -125.05 -35.80
N PRO A 264 -3.46 -125.75 -35.55
CA PRO A 264 -3.63 -126.65 -34.41
C PRO A 264 -3.04 -128.07 -34.64
N PRO A 265 -2.62 -128.78 -33.57
CA PRO A 265 -1.99 -130.11 -33.68
C PRO A 265 -2.97 -131.30 -33.61
N PRO A 266 -2.69 -132.43 -34.31
CA PRO A 266 -3.40 -133.70 -34.16
C PRO A 266 -2.88 -134.55 -32.96
N PRO A 267 -3.64 -135.57 -32.49
CA PRO A 267 -3.43 -136.24 -31.20
C PRO A 267 -2.38 -137.39 -31.17
N PRO A 268 -1.93 -137.83 -29.97
CA PRO A 268 -0.79 -138.75 -29.78
C PRO A 268 -1.15 -140.21 -29.40
N ILE A 269 -0.20 -141.14 -29.63
CA ILE A 269 0.02 -142.44 -28.95
C ILE A 269 1.51 -142.81 -29.21
N VAL A 270 2.48 -142.64 -28.30
CA VAL A 270 2.99 -143.52 -27.21
C VAL A 270 3.16 -145.03 -27.53
N PRO A 271 4.19 -145.73 -26.97
CA PRO A 271 5.58 -145.32 -26.68
C PRO A 271 6.65 -146.44 -26.96
N SER A 272 7.91 -146.21 -26.48
CA SER A 272 8.85 -147.23 -25.95
C SER A 272 9.74 -148.10 -26.92
N PRO A 273 10.87 -148.71 -26.44
CA PRO A 273 11.86 -148.19 -25.47
C PRO A 273 13.35 -148.69 -25.64
N LEU A 274 14.24 -148.26 -24.72
CA LEU A 274 15.59 -148.84 -24.37
C LEU A 274 16.73 -148.66 -25.42
N LYS A 275 18.05 -148.67 -25.11
CA LYS A 275 18.86 -149.11 -23.93
C LYS A 275 19.92 -148.05 -23.47
N PRO A 276 20.70 -148.25 -22.37
CA PRO A 276 21.37 -147.16 -21.62
C PRO A 276 22.89 -147.33 -21.26
N LYS A 277 23.45 -146.29 -20.58
CA LYS A 277 24.56 -146.31 -19.57
C LYS A 277 26.00 -146.62 -20.08
N ASP A 278 27.12 -146.35 -19.37
CA ASP A 278 27.49 -145.80 -18.02
C ASP A 278 28.98 -145.29 -18.09
N VAL A 279 29.67 -144.60 -17.15
CA VAL A 279 29.42 -143.81 -15.91
C VAL A 279 30.72 -143.05 -15.51
N ALA A 280 30.68 -141.85 -14.89
CA ALA A 280 31.78 -141.31 -14.05
C ALA A 280 31.44 -139.99 -13.28
N MET A 281 32.03 -139.83 -12.09
CA MET A 281 32.14 -138.64 -11.19
C MET A 281 33.53 -138.75 -10.46
N PRO A 282 33.92 -138.04 -9.37
CA PRO A 282 33.32 -136.96 -8.56
C PRO A 282 34.32 -135.78 -8.26
N PRO A 283 34.47 -135.20 -7.03
CA PRO A 283 33.73 -134.01 -6.56
C PRO A 283 34.61 -132.88 -5.95
N THR A 284 33.99 -131.79 -5.46
CA THR A 284 34.18 -131.21 -4.09
C THR A 284 33.12 -130.13 -3.76
N GLU A 285 32.99 -129.77 -2.49
CA GLU A 285 32.07 -128.74 -1.94
C GLU A 285 32.83 -127.65 -1.14
N GLY A 286 32.16 -126.52 -0.85
CA GLY A 286 32.52 -125.54 0.19
C GLY A 286 33.18 -124.23 -0.31
N LEU A 287 33.12 -123.11 0.45
CA LEU A 287 32.38 -122.81 1.69
C LEU A 287 32.39 -121.29 1.97
N GLU A 288 31.27 -120.70 2.47
CA GLU A 288 31.21 -119.41 3.22
C GLU A 288 31.70 -118.09 2.53
N LYS A 289 31.55 -116.86 3.07
CA LYS A 289 30.46 -116.09 3.73
C LYS A 289 30.88 -114.60 3.83
N MET A 290 30.04 -113.75 4.45
CA MET A 290 30.20 -112.29 4.70
C MET A 290 30.22 -111.40 3.43
N GLU A 291 29.51 -110.28 3.29
CA GLU A 291 28.88 -109.31 4.23
C GLU A 291 29.85 -108.34 4.93
N TRP A 292 29.94 -107.11 4.40
CA TRP A 292 29.64 -105.85 5.10
C TRP A 292 29.48 -104.71 4.08
N ALA A 293 29.05 -103.52 4.50
CA ALA A 293 28.74 -102.40 3.62
C ALA A 293 29.34 -101.07 4.11
N THR A 294 29.80 -100.24 3.17
CA THR A 294 29.86 -98.77 3.21
C THR A 294 30.01 -98.27 1.77
#